data_AF-A0AAI8YGM0-F1
#
_entry.id   AF-A0AAI8YGM0-F1
#
_cell.length_a   1.000
_cell.length_b   1.000
_cell.length_c   1.000
_cell.angle_alpha   90.00
_cell.angle_beta   90.00
_cell.angle_gamma   90.00
#
_symmetry.space_group_name_H-M   'P 1'
#
loop_
_entity.id
_entity.type
_entity.pdbx_description
1 polymer ?
#
loop_
_entity_poly.entity_id
_entity_poly.type
_entity_poly.pdbx_seq_one_letter_code
_entity_poly.pdbx_strand_id
1 'polypeptide(L)' 'MSVTQSAKSRYLKEENLSRLLARLFPGQADFNIRLRDDQWCFTVPREVTEDEIR' A
#
# COMPACT_ATOMS: atom_id res chain seq x y z
N MET A 1 3.37 14.97 4.94
CA MET A 1 3.12 14.02 6.05
C MET A 1 2.81 12.69 5.40
N SER A 2 3.53 11.62 5.75
CA SER A 2 3.34 10.28 5.18
C SER A 2 2.61 9.42 6.21
N VAL A 3 1.55 8.74 5.79
CA VAL A 3 0.76 7.78 6.55
C VAL A 3 1.34 6.38 6.34
N THR A 4 1.65 5.69 7.44
CA THR A 4 2.00 4.26 7.38
C THR A 4 0.73 3.45 7.51
N GLN A 5 0.47 2.58 6.54
CA GLN A 5 -0.71 1.75 6.48
C GLN A 5 -0.33 0.28 6.37
N SER A 6 -1.15 -0.58 6.97
CA SER A 6 -0.97 -2.03 6.95
C SER A 6 -2.20 -2.68 6.30
N ALA A 7 -1.99 -3.43 5.21
CA ALA A 7 -3.02 -4.22 4.55
C ALA A 7 -2.80 -5.71 4.81
N LYS A 8 -3.87 -6.49 4.99
CA LYS A 8 -3.77 -7.94 5.18
C LYS A 8 -3.29 -8.62 3.90
N SER A 9 -2.21 -9.41 3.98
CA SER A 9 -1.66 -10.21 2.87
C SER A 9 -2.72 -11.11 2.23
N ARG A 10 -3.67 -11.58 3.06
CA ARG A 10 -4.64 -12.63 2.74
C ARG A 10 -5.59 -12.26 1.58
N TYR A 11 -5.79 -10.96 1.33
CA TYR A 11 -6.64 -10.47 0.24
C TYR A 11 -5.86 -9.69 -0.82
N LEU A 12 -4.61 -9.31 -0.55
CA LEU A 12 -3.83 -8.42 -1.39
C LEU A 12 -2.44 -8.98 -1.70
N LYS A 13 -2.25 -9.25 -2.99
CA LYS A 13 -0.93 -9.55 -3.57
C LYS A 13 -0.12 -8.25 -3.68
N GLU A 14 1.18 -8.35 -3.43
CA GLU A 14 2.13 -7.23 -3.54
C GLU A 14 2.01 -6.50 -4.89
N GLU A 15 1.85 -7.24 -5.99
CA GLU A 15 1.69 -6.66 -7.34
C GLU A 15 0.44 -5.78 -7.48
N ASN A 16 -0.69 -6.18 -6.89
CA ASN A 16 -1.92 -5.39 -6.93
C ASN A 16 -1.77 -4.13 -6.08
N LEU A 17 -1.18 -4.29 -4.89
CA LEU A 17 -0.93 -3.18 -3.97
C LEU A 17 0.04 -2.17 -4.61
N SER A 18 1.15 -2.65 -5.17
CA SER A 18 2.13 -1.83 -5.88
C SER A 18 1.53 -1.13 -7.11
N ARG A 19 0.71 -1.81 -7.92
CA ARG A 19 0.00 -1.20 -9.05
C ARG A 19 -1.00 -0.12 -8.61
N LEU A 20 -1.77 -0.37 -7.56
CA LEU A 20 -2.71 0.60 -7.01
C LEU A 20 -1.99 1.82 -6.47
N LEU A 21 -0.92 1.61 -5.70
CA LEU A 21 -0.08 2.68 -5.17
C LEU A 21 0.56 3.51 -6.28
N ALA A 22 1.11 2.86 -7.31
CA ALA A 22 1.66 3.54 -8.47
C ALA A 22 0.61 4.34 -9.26
N ARG A 23 -0.64 3.86 -9.31
CA ARG A 23 -1.76 4.56 -9.99
C ARG A 23 -2.29 5.73 -9.16
N LEU A 24 -2.35 5.58 -7.84
CA LEU A 24 -2.83 6.60 -6.91
C LEU A 24 -1.82 7.72 -6.70
N PHE A 25 -0.54 7.37 -6.67
CA PHE A 25 0.55 8.31 -6.45
C PHE A 25 1.53 8.26 -7.63
N PRO A 26 1.18 8.88 -8.78
CA PRO A 26 2.01 8.90 -9.99
C PRO A 26 3.28 9.77 -9.87
N GLY A 27 3.87 9.88 -8.69
CA GLY A 27 5.09 10.63 -8.41
C GLY A 27 5.86 10.17 -7.17
N GLN A 28 5.45 9.08 -6.53
CA GLN A 28 6.16 8.49 -5.42
C GLN A 28 6.63 7.09 -5.82
N ALA A 29 7.94 6.88 -5.88
CA ALA A 29 8.53 5.58 -6.19
C ALA A 29 8.72 4.72 -4.92
N ASP A 30 8.83 5.36 -3.75
CA ASP A 30 9.17 4.71 -2.50
C ASP A 30 7.96 4.64 -1.56
N PHE A 31 7.19 3.56 -1.71
CA PHE A 31 6.11 3.21 -0.80
C PHE A 31 6.58 2.39 0.41
N ASN A 32 7.88 2.11 0.53
CA ASN A 32 8.49 1.35 1.64
C ASN A 32 7.66 0.10 2.03
N ILE A 33 7.25 -0.67 1.02
CA ILE A 33 6.42 -1.87 1.20
C ILE A 33 7.25 -2.93 1.92
N ARG A 34 6.73 -3.43 3.04
CA ARG A 34 7.35 -4.45 3.88
C ARG A 34 6.28 -5.41 4.36
N LEU A 35 6.50 -6.71 4.15
CA LEU A 35 5.67 -7.73 4.78
C LEU A 35 6.10 -7.89 6.24
N ARG A 36 5.18 -7.67 7.18
CA ARG A 36 5.38 -7.89 8.61
C ARG A 36 4.17 -8.63 9.15
N ASP A 37 4.38 -9.79 9.77
CA ASP A 37 3.32 -10.52 10.46
C ASP A 37 2.08 -10.80 9.57
N ASP A 38 2.33 -11.26 8.34
CA ASP A 38 1.28 -11.51 7.33
C ASP A 38 0.47 -10.25 6.94
N GLN A 39 1.02 -9.07 7.18
CA GLN A 39 0.48 -7.78 6.73
C GLN A 39 1.50 -7.02 5.91
N TRP A 40 1.05 -6.47 4.79
CA TRP A 40 1.80 -5.51 3.99
C TRP A 40 1.78 -4.16 4.68
N CYS A 41 2.89 -3.74 5.27
CA CYS A 41 3.12 -2.38 5.74
C CYS A 41 3.70 -1.54 4.62
N PHE A 42 3.10 -0.39 4.32
CA PHE A 42 3.58 0.55 3.31
C PHE A 42 3.34 1.99 3.77
N THR A 43 4.13 2.92 3.25
CA THR A 43 4.11 4.34 3.61
C THR A 43 3.64 5.16 2.41
N VAL A 44 2.54 5.87 2.58
CA VAL A 44 1.82 6.63 1.54
C VAL A 44 1.53 8.05 2.00
N PRO A 45 1.52 9.06 1.13
CA PRO A 45 1.25 10.46 1.50
C PRO A 45 -0.22 10.72 1.80
N ARG A 46 -1.11 9.80 1.40
CA ARG A 46 -2.53 9.81 1.73
C ARG A 46 -2.96 8.40 2.14
N GLU A 47 -3.81 8.31 3.15
CA GLU A 47 -4.43 7.06 3.60
C GLU A 47 -5.20 6.42 2.44
N VAL A 48 -4.89 5.15 2.12
CA VAL A 48 -5.60 4.39 1.09
C VAL A 48 -6.69 3.57 1.79
N THR A 49 -7.95 3.93 1.59
CA THR A 49 -9.07 3.19 2.23
C THR A 49 -9.24 1.82 1.59
N GLU A 50 -9.75 0.82 2.33
CA GLU A 50 -10.02 -0.53 1.79
C GLU A 50 -10.84 -0.53 0.48
N ASP A 51 -11.68 0.47 0.27
CA ASP A 51 -12.46 0.67 -0.95
C ASP A 51 -11.60 0.94 -2.19
N GLU A 52 -10.47 1.62 -2.01
CA GLU A 52 -9.46 1.86 -3.05
C GLU A 52 -8.54 0.65 -3.26
N ILE A 53 -8.52 -0.28 -2.29
CA ILE A 53 -7.74 -1.53 -2.36
C ILE A 53 -8.59 -2.75 -2.75
N ARG A 54 -9.82 -2.52 -3.23
CA ARG A 54 -10.79 -3.55 -3.61
C ARG A 54 -10.68 -3.99 -5.07
#